data_AF-A0A256I0H0-F1
#
_entry.id   AF-A0A256I0H0-F1
#
_cell.length_a   1.000
_cell.length_b   1.000
_cell.length_c   1.000
_cell.angle_alpha   90.00
_cell.angle_beta   90.00
_cell.angle_gamma   90.00
#
_symmetry.space_group_name_H-M   'P 1'
#
loop_
_entity.id
_entity.type
_entity.pdbx_description
1 polymer ?
#
loop_
_entity_poly.entity_id
_entity_poly.type
_entity_poly.pdbx_seq_one_letter_code
_entity_poly.pdbx_strand_id
1 'polypeptide(L)'
;MTSSDSDEVSPGDWNYRHDTNNDDETLSANTDALTSWGIVIIAFLVGGIGSVVIIPSSNFLSFLFFGSLVASPFWIIFTELGATWFMNRVVESGSNQSNQTNNTTKESRNKIICQDCGWQNTQENNYCHDCGTELTN
;
A
#
# COMPACT_ATOMS: atom_id res chain seq x y z
N MET A 1 11.78 -51.52 39.12
CA MET A 1 12.06 -50.22 39.76
C MET A 1 13.11 -49.55 38.89
N THR A 2 12.63 -48.65 38.06
CA THR A 2 13.36 -47.88 37.05
C THR A 2 13.79 -46.52 37.61
N SER A 3 14.56 -45.78 36.80
CA SER A 3 15.02 -44.39 36.95
C SER A 3 16.45 -44.33 37.47
N SER A 4 17.51 -44.12 36.67
CA SER A 4 17.77 -43.14 35.60
C SER A 4 17.77 -41.69 36.12
N ASP A 5 18.85 -41.34 36.81
CA ASP A 5 19.23 -39.95 37.10
C ASP A 5 19.70 -39.29 35.80
N SER A 6 19.02 -38.20 35.43
CA SER A 6 19.35 -37.33 34.30
C SER A 6 19.69 -35.97 34.88
N ASP A 7 20.91 -35.50 34.64
CA ASP A 7 21.41 -34.21 35.11
C ASP A 7 20.60 -33.04 34.52
N GLU A 8 20.27 -32.12 35.41
CA GLU A 8 19.40 -30.97 35.26
C GLU A 8 20.14 -29.82 34.55
N VAL A 9 19.86 -29.58 33.27
CA VAL A 9 20.35 -28.39 32.55
C VAL A 9 19.41 -27.22 32.84
N SER A 10 19.88 -26.29 33.67
CA SER A 10 19.21 -25.03 34.01
C SER A 10 19.19 -24.07 32.80
N PRO A 11 18.02 -23.57 32.34
CA PRO A 11 17.94 -22.63 31.24
C PRO A 11 17.93 -21.20 31.79
N GLY A 12 19.12 -20.63 31.98
CA GLY A 12 19.27 -19.23 32.32
C GLY A 12 20.59 -18.72 31.79
N ASP A 13 20.53 -17.95 30.68
CA ASP A 13 21.20 -16.65 30.50
C ASP A 13 21.27 -16.30 28.99
N TRP A 14 20.14 -15.97 28.38
CA TRP A 14 20.11 -15.28 27.07
C TRP A 14 20.26 -13.79 27.32
N ASN A 15 21.48 -13.38 27.67
CA ASN A 15 21.85 -11.98 27.65
C ASN A 15 22.17 -11.58 26.20
N TYR A 16 21.13 -11.54 25.36
CA TYR A 16 21.20 -10.93 24.04
C TYR A 16 21.14 -9.42 24.23
N ARG A 17 22.29 -8.81 24.42
CA ARG A 17 22.45 -7.36 24.49
C ARG A 17 22.22 -6.78 23.10
N HIS A 18 20.95 -6.53 22.78
CA HIS A 18 20.57 -5.72 21.64
C HIS A 18 20.70 -4.27 22.09
N ASP A 19 21.89 -3.69 21.93
CA ASP A 19 22.09 -2.24 22.07
C ASP A 19 21.37 -1.58 20.88
N THR A 20 20.08 -1.32 21.04
CA THR A 20 19.31 -0.46 20.15
C THR A 20 19.68 0.98 20.49
N ASN A 21 20.64 1.54 19.74
CA ASN A 21 20.82 2.98 19.68
C ASN A 21 19.51 3.59 19.15
N ASN A 22 18.74 4.19 20.06
CA ASN A 22 17.41 4.78 19.83
C ASN A 22 17.50 6.19 19.24
N ASP A 23 18.46 6.43 18.34
CA ASP A 23 18.72 7.79 17.82
C ASP A 23 18.36 7.91 16.32
N ASP A 24 18.02 6.80 15.65
CA ASP A 24 17.79 6.77 14.18
C ASP A 24 16.31 6.60 13.77
N GLU A 25 15.38 6.42 14.71
CA GLU A 25 13.98 6.04 14.42
C GLU A 25 13.13 7.17 13.79
N THR A 26 13.62 8.41 13.71
CA THR A 26 12.88 9.51 13.05
C THR A 26 13.44 9.93 11.69
N LEU A 27 14.64 9.45 11.32
CA LEU A 27 15.17 9.65 9.97
C LEU A 27 14.74 8.52 9.02
N SER A 28 14.65 7.28 9.52
CA SER A 28 14.44 6.08 8.69
C SER A 28 13.15 6.12 7.87
N ALA A 29 12.03 6.57 8.46
CA ALA A 29 10.74 6.56 7.79
C ALA A 29 10.63 7.56 6.62
N ASN A 30 11.41 8.65 6.66
CA ASN A 30 11.41 9.66 5.61
C ASN A 30 12.53 9.43 4.58
N THR A 31 13.64 8.79 4.99
CA THR A 31 14.69 8.38 4.06
C THR A 31 14.23 7.32 3.08
N ASP A 32 13.31 6.43 3.45
CA ASP A 32 12.83 5.39 2.53
C ASP A 32 12.01 5.97 1.38
N ALA A 33 11.14 6.94 1.68
CA ALA A 33 10.42 7.69 0.65
C ALA A 33 11.40 8.52 -0.20
N LEU A 34 12.28 9.31 0.43
CA LEU A 34 13.22 10.17 -0.30
C LEU A 34 14.17 9.38 -1.21
N THR A 35 14.65 8.22 -0.74
CA THR A 35 15.55 7.33 -1.49
C THR A 35 14.81 6.65 -2.63
N SER A 36 13.57 6.21 -2.41
CA SER A 36 12.72 5.60 -3.45
C SER A 36 12.45 6.58 -4.60
N TRP A 37 12.09 7.83 -4.28
CA TRP A 37 11.91 8.86 -5.29
C TRP A 37 13.22 9.24 -5.98
N GLY A 38 14.34 9.24 -5.25
CA GLY A 38 15.68 9.46 -5.81
C GLY A 38 16.04 8.45 -6.90
N ILE A 39 15.79 7.15 -6.66
CA ILE A 39 16.06 6.09 -7.62
C ILE A 39 15.22 6.27 -8.90
N VAL A 40 13.93 6.59 -8.75
CA VAL A 40 13.02 6.81 -9.88
C VAL A 40 13.46 7.98 -10.74
N ILE A 41 13.85 9.11 -10.11
CA ILE A 41 14.31 10.31 -10.83
C ILE A 41 15.62 10.02 -11.57
N ILE A 42 16.56 9.32 -10.93
CA ILE A 42 17.84 8.95 -11.57
C ILE A 42 17.60 8.04 -12.77
N ALA A 43 16.76 7.01 -12.63
CA ALA A 43 16.43 6.11 -13.73
C ALA A 43 15.75 6.84 -14.91
N PHE A 44 14.85 7.77 -14.61
CA PHE A 44 14.19 8.60 -15.62
C PHE A 44 15.20 9.47 -16.40
N LEU A 45 16.14 10.13 -15.70
CA LEU A 45 17.15 10.97 -16.33
C LEU A 45 18.11 10.15 -17.20
N VAL A 46 18.59 9.01 -16.71
CA VAL A 46 19.51 8.14 -17.47
C VAL A 46 18.82 7.61 -18.74
N GLY A 47 17.58 7.14 -18.62
CA GLY A 47 16.79 6.67 -19.75
C GLY A 47 16.50 7.78 -20.76
N GLY A 48 16.11 8.96 -20.27
CA GLY A 48 15.84 10.12 -21.11
C GLY A 48 17.08 10.60 -21.87
N ILE A 49 18.23 10.75 -21.21
CA ILE A 49 19.48 11.22 -21.84
C ILE A 49 19.97 10.23 -22.89
N GLY A 50 19.92 8.92 -22.62
CA GLY A 50 20.30 7.89 -23.60
C GLY A 50 19.47 7.96 -24.89
N SER A 51 18.22 8.44 -24.78
CA SER A 51 17.28 8.52 -25.91
C SER A 51 17.61 9.65 -26.88
N VAL A 52 18.21 10.74 -26.39
CA VAL A 52 18.63 11.89 -27.21
C VAL A 52 19.71 11.49 -28.22
N VAL A 53 20.52 10.48 -27.89
CA VAL A 53 21.57 9.97 -28.78
C VAL A 53 20.99 9.16 -29.95
N ILE A 54 19.83 8.52 -29.75
CA ILE A 54 19.26 7.55 -30.70
C ILE A 54 18.27 8.23 -31.67
N ILE A 55 17.50 9.22 -31.21
CA ILE A 55 16.46 9.88 -32.02
C ILE A 55 16.61 11.41 -31.94
N PRO A 56 17.38 12.04 -32.84
CA PRO A 56 17.69 13.48 -32.77
C PRO A 56 16.52 14.40 -33.21
N SER A 57 15.45 13.86 -33.78
CA SER A 57 14.38 14.65 -34.42
C SER A 57 13.28 15.13 -33.46
N SER A 58 13.19 14.57 -32.25
CA SER A 58 12.16 14.94 -31.25
C SER A 58 12.67 14.84 -29.81
N ASN A 59 13.67 15.67 -29.48
CA ASN A 59 14.46 15.54 -28.25
C ASN A 59 13.63 15.53 -26.96
N PHE A 60 12.56 16.33 -26.86
CA PHE A 60 11.76 16.40 -25.64
C PHE A 60 10.73 15.28 -25.51
N LEU A 61 9.98 14.98 -26.58
CA LEU A 61 8.94 13.96 -26.53
C LEU A 61 9.54 12.56 -26.37
N SER A 62 10.63 12.26 -27.09
CA SER A 62 11.34 10.99 -26.93
C SER A 62 11.90 10.85 -25.52
N PHE A 63 12.48 11.92 -24.96
CA PHE A 63 12.99 11.92 -23.59
C PHE A 63 11.91 11.54 -22.57
N LEU A 64 10.69 12.10 -22.70
CA LEU A 64 9.58 11.77 -21.80
C LEU A 64 9.10 10.32 -21.97
N PHE A 65 8.96 9.84 -23.20
CA PHE A 65 8.49 8.47 -23.45
C PHE A 65 9.47 7.42 -22.94
N PHE A 66 10.75 7.55 -23.29
CA PHE A 66 11.75 6.58 -22.85
C PHE A 66 12.09 6.71 -21.37
N GLY A 67 12.16 7.94 -20.84
CA GLY A 67 12.31 8.15 -19.39
C GLY A 67 11.16 7.53 -18.61
N SER A 68 9.92 7.74 -19.04
CA SER A 68 8.74 7.16 -18.38
C SER A 68 8.68 5.64 -18.51
N LEU A 69 9.06 5.08 -19.66
CA LEU A 69 9.04 3.64 -19.89
C LEU A 69 10.03 2.91 -19.00
N VAL A 70 11.23 3.48 -18.81
CA VAL A 70 12.27 2.94 -17.91
C VAL A 70 11.91 3.17 -16.44
N ALA A 71 11.31 4.31 -16.08
CA ALA A 71 10.94 4.62 -14.70
C ALA A 71 9.70 3.86 -14.21
N SER A 72 8.80 3.45 -15.11
CA SER A 72 7.55 2.75 -14.79
C SER A 72 7.72 1.49 -13.91
N PRO A 73 8.61 0.53 -14.22
CA PRO A 73 8.81 -0.65 -13.36
C PRO A 73 9.34 -0.27 -11.97
N PHE A 74 10.22 0.74 -11.88
CA PHE A 74 10.74 1.21 -10.60
C PHE A 74 9.65 1.91 -9.78
N TRP A 75 8.81 2.72 -10.41
CA TRP A 75 7.67 3.33 -9.74
C TRP A 75 6.73 2.28 -9.14
N ILE A 76 6.39 1.24 -9.91
CA ILE A 76 5.49 0.16 -9.46
C ILE A 76 6.08 -0.59 -8.26
N ILE A 77 7.38 -0.84 -8.25
CA ILE A 77 8.05 -1.62 -7.20
C ILE A 77 8.28 -0.79 -5.93
N PHE A 78 8.73 0.47 -6.08
CA PHE A 78 9.20 1.28 -4.95
C PHE A 78 8.14 2.22 -4.37
N THR A 79 7.05 2.50 -5.08
CA THR A 79 6.01 3.41 -4.58
C THR A 79 4.83 2.63 -4.05
N GLU A 80 4.35 2.95 -2.85
CA GLU A 80 3.15 2.33 -2.26
C GLU A 80 1.92 2.48 -3.18
N LEU A 81 1.78 3.64 -3.83
CA LEU A 81 0.73 3.91 -4.83
C LEU A 81 0.87 3.02 -6.08
N GLY A 82 2.10 2.72 -6.50
CA GLY A 82 2.39 1.88 -7.66
C GLY A 82 2.11 0.41 -7.38
N ALA A 83 2.57 -0.09 -6.23
CA ALA A 83 2.41 -1.47 -5.81
C ALA A 83 0.94 -1.82 -5.58
N THR A 84 0.17 -0.94 -4.92
CA THR A 84 -1.27 -1.14 -4.69
C THR A 84 -2.08 -1.11 -5.99
N TRP A 85 -1.79 -0.18 -6.90
CA TRP A 85 -2.40 -0.15 -8.23
C TRP A 85 -2.10 -1.42 -9.04
N PHE A 86 -0.85 -1.89 -9.03
CA PHE A 86 -0.43 -3.08 -9.77
C PHE A 86 -1.04 -4.35 -9.20
N MET A 87 -1.01 -4.54 -7.87
CA MET A 87 -1.63 -5.68 -7.22
C MET A 87 -3.14 -5.72 -7.49
N ASN A 88 -3.83 -4.59 -7.41
CA ASN A 88 -5.25 -4.53 -7.79
C ASN A 88 -5.46 -4.96 -9.25
N ARG A 89 -4.65 -4.46 -10.18
CA ARG A 89 -4.76 -4.82 -11.61
C ARG A 89 -4.46 -6.29 -11.90
N VAL A 90 -3.47 -6.88 -11.26
CA VAL A 90 -3.08 -8.29 -11.48
C VAL A 90 -4.07 -9.25 -10.82
N VAL A 91 -4.50 -8.94 -9.59
CA VAL A 91 -5.53 -9.71 -8.88
C VAL A 91 -6.87 -9.67 -9.63
N GLU A 92 -7.25 -8.51 -10.15
CA GLU A 92 -8.47 -8.30 -10.93
C GLU A 92 -8.40 -8.97 -12.31
N SER A 93 -7.21 -9.13 -12.89
CA SER A 93 -7.02 -9.85 -14.16
C SER A 93 -7.11 -11.37 -14.02
N GLY A 94 -6.92 -11.92 -12.81
CA GLY A 94 -7.12 -13.34 -12.50
C GLY A 94 -8.57 -13.70 -12.18
N SER A 95 -9.38 -12.73 -11.76
CA SER A 95 -10.81 -12.87 -11.53
C SER A 95 -11.59 -12.29 -12.71
N ASN A 96 -11.91 -13.13 -13.71
CA ASN A 96 -12.75 -12.74 -14.83
C ASN A 96 -13.95 -11.86 -14.41
N GLN A 97 -14.01 -10.65 -14.98
CA GLN A 97 -15.24 -10.06 -15.53
C GLN A 97 -16.52 -10.22 -14.68
N SER A 98 -16.71 -9.36 -13.68
CA SER A 98 -18.03 -8.78 -13.31
C SER A 98 -17.85 -7.78 -12.17
N ASN A 99 -17.57 -6.52 -12.54
CA ASN A 99 -18.37 -5.36 -12.14
C ASN A 99 -17.64 -4.09 -12.56
N GLN A 100 -17.79 -3.81 -13.85
CA GLN A 100 -17.85 -2.45 -14.32
C GLN A 100 -19.03 -1.76 -13.60
N THR A 101 -18.78 -1.14 -12.45
CA THR A 101 -19.63 -0.05 -11.98
C THR A 101 -18.93 1.24 -12.29
N ASN A 102 -19.25 1.71 -13.49
CA ASN A 102 -19.02 3.05 -13.95
C ASN A 102 -19.54 4.08 -12.92
N ASN A 103 -18.93 5.27 -13.00
CA ASN A 103 -19.50 6.57 -12.67
C ASN A 103 -19.21 7.12 -11.26
N THR A 104 -18.34 8.12 -11.28
CA THR A 104 -18.58 9.43 -10.67
C THR A 104 -20.07 9.83 -10.75
N THR A 105 -20.87 9.39 -9.78
CA THR A 105 -22.14 10.03 -9.46
C THR A 105 -22.23 10.13 -7.96
N LYS A 106 -22.26 11.38 -7.48
CA LYS A 106 -22.87 11.76 -6.22
C LYS A 106 -24.31 11.23 -6.21
N GLU A 107 -24.51 9.98 -5.82
CA GLU A 107 -25.83 9.49 -5.44
C GLU A 107 -25.82 9.36 -3.93
N SER A 108 -26.66 10.18 -3.33
CA SER A 108 -27.02 10.14 -1.92
C SER A 108 -27.37 8.71 -1.53
N ARG A 109 -26.39 7.94 -1.02
CA ARG A 109 -26.69 6.83 -0.13
C ARG A 109 -27.53 7.45 0.97
N ASN A 110 -28.83 7.20 0.93
CA ASN A 110 -29.78 7.82 1.82
C ASN A 110 -29.51 7.21 3.20
N LYS A 111 -28.74 7.93 4.01
CA LYS A 111 -28.27 7.48 5.31
C LYS A 111 -29.35 7.79 6.33
N ILE A 112 -29.85 6.76 7.01
CA ILE A 112 -30.84 6.91 8.07
C ILE A 112 -30.13 7.04 9.41
N ILE A 113 -30.46 8.07 10.16
CA ILE A 113 -29.92 8.29 11.51
C ILE A 113 -30.85 7.58 12.48
N CYS A 114 -30.30 6.71 13.32
CA CYS A 114 -31.07 6.08 14.39
C CYS A 114 -31.54 7.16 15.39
N GLN A 115 -32.84 7.21 15.65
CA GLN A 115 -33.42 8.18 16.58
C GLN A 115 -33.05 7.91 18.04
N ASP A 116 -32.63 6.68 18.39
CA ASP A 116 -32.32 6.31 19.78
C ASP A 116 -30.87 6.59 20.17
N CYS A 117 -29.91 6.38 19.26
CA CYS A 117 -28.48 6.49 19.56
C CYS A 117 -27.73 7.49 18.66
N GLY A 118 -28.36 7.98 17.59
CA GLY A 118 -27.73 8.89 16.63
C GLY A 118 -26.77 8.22 15.65
N TRP A 119 -26.64 6.88 15.68
CA TRP A 119 -25.78 6.16 14.75
C TRP A 119 -26.31 6.23 13.32
N GLN A 120 -25.41 6.45 12.37
CA GLN A 120 -25.75 6.61 10.96
C GLN A 120 -25.71 5.25 10.24
N ASN A 121 -26.89 4.73 9.92
CA ASN A 121 -27.08 3.44 9.25
C ASN A 121 -27.37 3.62 7.75
N THR A 122 -27.18 2.56 6.98
CA THR A 122 -27.63 2.46 5.59
C THR A 122 -29.13 2.17 5.57
N GLN A 123 -29.87 2.69 4.58
CA GLN A 123 -31.31 2.40 4.42
C GLN A 123 -31.62 0.91 4.15
N GLU A 124 -30.62 0.12 3.78
CA GLU A 124 -30.72 -1.33 3.63
C GLU A 124 -30.82 -2.07 4.98
N ASN A 125 -30.46 -1.40 6.08
CA ASN A 125 -30.55 -1.99 7.40
C ASN A 125 -31.93 -1.73 8.00
N ASN A 126 -32.61 -2.81 8.40
CA ASN A 126 -33.84 -2.72 9.18
C ASN A 126 -33.57 -2.40 10.66
N TYR A 127 -32.33 -2.58 11.13
CA TYR A 127 -31.94 -2.41 12.53
C TYR A 127 -30.67 -1.58 12.65
N CYS A 128 -30.57 -0.81 13.71
CA CYS A 128 -29.41 -0.01 14.02
C CYS A 128 -28.22 -0.90 14.39
N HIS A 129 -27.08 -0.64 13.76
CA HIS A 129 -25.86 -1.43 13.99
C HIS A 129 -25.25 -1.19 15.38
N ASP A 130 -25.55 -0.05 16.00
CA ASP A 130 -25.04 0.31 17.32
C ASP A 130 -25.95 -0.18 18.46
N CYS A 131 -27.21 0.26 18.49
CA CYS A 131 -28.15 -0.07 19.56
C CYS A 131 -29.12 -1.24 19.28
N GLY A 132 -29.16 -1.75 18.05
CA GLY A 132 -30.05 -2.86 17.67
C GLY A 132 -31.53 -2.48 17.51
N THR A 133 -31.93 -1.21 17.70
CA THR A 133 -33.33 -0.81 17.50
C THR A 133 -33.73 -0.82 16.02
N GLU A 134 -34.99 -1.11 15.74
CA GLU A 134 -35.56 -1.03 14.40
C GLU A 134 -35.46 0.40 13.83
N LEU A 135 -34.93 0.51 12.63
CA LEU A 135 -34.82 1.78 11.90
C LEU A 135 -36.15 2.04 11.21
N THR A 136 -37.06 2.68 11.93
CA THR A 136 -38.32 3.18 11.37
C THR A 136 -38.06 4.46 10.59
N ASN A 137 -38.41 4.45 9.30
CA ASN A 137 -38.40 5.62 8.42
C ASN A 137 -39.47 6.64 8.83
#